data_AF-A0AAE4HVX2-F1
#
_entry.id   AF-A0AAE4HVX2-F1
#
_cell.length_a   1.000
_cell.length_b   1.000
_cell.length_c   1.000
_cell.angle_alpha   90.00
_cell.angle_beta   90.00
_cell.angle_gamma   90.00
#
_symmetry.space_group_name_H-M   'P 1'
#
loop_
_entity.id
_entity.type
_entity.pdbx_description
1 polymer ?
#
loop_
_entity_poly.entity_id
_entity_poly.type
_entity_poly.pdbx_seq_one_letter_code
_entity_poly.pdbx_strand_id
1 'polypeptide(L)'
;MEIAESLDINRFLLTQFEKSRDIDTLIEDNEFLKNMYNNLNKNKQIQLNNIPLVMKLLLREFIWGKLTHEQLVIHFGYDYYLYIGVNKENIENVEQIIKRHDLFYEEKSTSPY
;
A
#
# COMPACT_ATOMS: atom_id res chain seq x y z
N MET A 1 -4.82 -4.15 8.22
CA MET A 1 -4.92 -2.70 7.87
C MET A 1 -6.39 -2.35 7.98
N GLU A 2 -6.74 -1.51 8.94
CA GLU A 2 -8.14 -1.37 9.38
C GLU A 2 -9.11 -0.90 8.28
N ILE A 3 -8.67 0.02 7.41
CA ILE A 3 -9.48 0.49 6.26
C ILE A 3 -9.79 -0.64 5.26
N ALA A 4 -8.86 -1.59 5.05
CA ALA A 4 -9.16 -2.74 4.20
C ALA A 4 -10.11 -3.72 4.88
N GLU A 5 -9.92 -3.94 6.18
CA GLU A 5 -10.76 -4.83 6.97
C GLU A 5 -12.21 -4.33 7.02
N SER A 6 -12.44 -3.02 7.15
CA SER A 6 -13.79 -2.44 7.10
C SER A 6 -14.48 -2.52 5.74
N LEU A 7 -13.73 -2.85 4.68
CA LEU A 7 -14.22 -2.97 3.31
C LEU A 7 -14.17 -4.42 2.79
N ASP A 8 -13.92 -5.40 3.66
CA ASP A 8 -13.76 -6.81 3.33
C ASP A 8 -12.67 -7.10 2.26
N ILE A 9 -11.64 -6.25 2.20
CA ILE A 9 -10.53 -6.37 1.25
C ILE A 9 -9.41 -7.21 1.87
N ASN A 10 -9.18 -8.40 1.32
CA ASN A 10 -8.13 -9.30 1.78
C ASN A 10 -6.87 -9.33 0.90
N ARG A 11 -6.87 -8.62 -0.23
CA ARG A 11 -5.75 -8.62 -1.17
C ARG A 11 -5.71 -7.36 -2.03
N PHE A 12 -4.51 -7.02 -2.47
CA PHE A 12 -4.24 -5.91 -3.40
C PHE A 12 -3.48 -6.39 -4.62
N LEU A 13 -3.71 -5.76 -5.75
CA LEU A 13 -2.87 -5.90 -6.92
C LEU A 13 -1.69 -4.91 -6.80
N LEU A 14 -0.46 -5.40 -6.98
CA LEU A 14 0.71 -4.54 -7.08
C LEU A 14 0.85 -4.04 -8.53
N THR A 15 0.52 -2.77 -8.74
CA THR A 15 0.57 -2.11 -10.04
C THR A 15 1.71 -1.11 -10.10
N GLN A 16 2.09 -0.69 -11.32
CA GLN A 16 3.22 0.23 -11.54
C GLN A 16 4.51 -0.25 -10.86
N PHE A 17 4.71 -1.57 -10.81
CA PHE A 17 5.80 -2.20 -10.08
C PHE A 17 7.15 -2.04 -10.78
N GLU A 18 8.16 -1.66 -9.99
CA GLU A 18 9.56 -1.64 -10.39
C GLU A 18 10.45 -2.03 -9.21
N LYS A 19 11.58 -2.70 -9.48
CA LYS A 19 12.66 -2.90 -8.50
C LYS A 19 13.65 -1.75 -8.63
N SER A 20 13.88 -1.05 -7.53
CA SER A 20 14.55 0.26 -7.54
C SER A 20 15.92 0.20 -6.87
N ARG A 21 16.12 -0.76 -5.96
CA ARG A 21 17.42 -1.07 -5.35
C ARG A 21 17.63 -2.58 -5.29
N ASP A 22 18.88 -2.98 -5.21
CA ASP A 22 19.27 -4.36 -4.96
C ASP A 22 18.99 -4.73 -3.50
N ILE A 23 18.29 -5.84 -3.29
CA ILE A 23 17.92 -6.35 -1.96
C ILE A 23 19.12 -6.72 -1.10
N ASP A 24 20.26 -7.03 -1.71
CA ASP A 24 21.49 -7.35 -0.98
C ASP A 24 22.09 -6.13 -0.26
N THR A 25 21.63 -4.92 -0.59
CA THR A 25 22.00 -3.68 0.14
C THR A 25 21.22 -3.50 1.46
N LEU A 26 20.26 -4.38 1.75
CA LEU A 26 19.51 -4.37 3.00
C LEU A 26 20.42 -4.78 4.17
N ILE A 27 20.73 -3.83 5.05
CA ILE A 27 21.61 -4.04 6.21
C ILE A 27 20.96 -4.97 7.25
N GLU A 28 19.63 -4.98 7.35
CA GLU A 28 18.91 -5.89 8.24
C GLU A 28 18.86 -7.32 7.65
N ASP A 29 19.32 -8.31 8.41
CA ASP A 29 19.15 -9.69 8.01
C ASP A 29 17.71 -10.16 8.27
N ASN A 30 16.87 -10.00 7.24
CA ASN A 30 15.45 -10.28 7.29
C ASN A 30 15.05 -11.20 6.13
N GLU A 31 15.09 -12.51 6.35
CA GLU A 31 14.75 -13.51 5.34
C GLU A 31 13.33 -13.34 4.80
N PHE A 32 12.35 -12.97 5.63
CA PHE A 32 10.98 -12.73 5.19
C PHE A 32 10.90 -11.57 4.20
N LEU A 33 11.66 -10.50 4.43
CA LEU A 33 11.67 -9.33 3.55
C LEU A 33 12.40 -9.63 2.23
N LYS A 34 13.53 -10.34 2.30
CA LYS A 34 14.28 -10.82 1.12
C LYS A 34 13.42 -11.75 0.26
N ASN A 35 12.75 -12.72 0.89
CA ASN A 35 11.83 -13.62 0.22
C ASN A 35 10.64 -12.88 -0.39
N MET A 36 10.05 -11.91 0.32
CA MET A 36 9.00 -11.07 -0.25
C MET A 36 9.51 -10.38 -1.53
N TYR A 37 10.61 -9.62 -1.44
CA TYR A 37 11.20 -8.90 -2.56
C TYR A 37 11.46 -9.79 -3.79
N ASN A 38 12.01 -10.99 -3.57
CA ASN A 38 12.33 -11.92 -4.64
C ASN A 38 11.09 -12.47 -5.34
N ASN A 39 9.95 -12.55 -4.64
CA ASN A 39 8.68 -13.05 -5.17
C ASN A 39 7.76 -11.97 -5.75
N LEU A 40 8.14 -10.69 -5.68
CA LEU A 40 7.36 -9.58 -6.25
C LEU A 40 7.61 -9.43 -7.75
N ASN A 41 6.53 -9.19 -8.48
CA ASN A 41 6.52 -8.84 -9.89
C ASN A 41 5.30 -7.97 -10.22
N LYS A 42 5.26 -7.44 -11.45
CA LYS A 42 4.14 -6.63 -11.93
C LYS A 42 2.85 -7.43 -11.92
N ASN A 43 1.78 -6.83 -11.41
CA ASN A 43 0.45 -7.43 -11.27
C ASN A 43 0.40 -8.61 -10.28
N LYS A 44 1.36 -8.71 -9.36
CA LYS A 44 1.29 -9.69 -8.27
C LYS A 44 0.13 -9.37 -7.34
N GLN A 45 -0.67 -10.37 -6.99
CA GLN A 45 -1.64 -10.25 -5.90
C GLN A 45 -0.93 -10.44 -4.55
N ILE A 46 -1.11 -9.46 -3.67
CA ILE A 46 -0.54 -9.40 -2.33
C ILE A 46 -1.66 -9.58 -1.33
N GLN A 47 -1.57 -10.62 -0.50
CA GLN A 47 -2.50 -10.86 0.60
C GLN A 47 -2.34 -9.79 1.69
N LEU A 48 -3.43 -9.44 2.38
CA LEU A 48 -3.47 -8.37 3.39
C LEU A 48 -2.42 -8.56 4.50
N ASN A 49 -2.20 -9.82 4.92
CA ASN A 49 -1.18 -10.18 5.91
C ASN A 49 0.27 -9.90 5.45
N ASN A 50 0.50 -9.82 4.14
CA ASN A 50 1.80 -9.54 3.53
C ASN A 50 2.01 -8.06 3.22
N ILE A 51 0.96 -7.24 3.29
CA ILE A 51 1.04 -5.80 3.01
C ILE A 51 2.09 -5.11 3.88
N PRO A 52 2.24 -5.38 5.19
CA PRO A 52 3.31 -4.77 5.97
C PRO A 52 4.73 -5.01 5.44
N LEU A 53 5.01 -6.19 4.86
CA LEU A 53 6.31 -6.47 4.24
C LEU A 53 6.50 -5.67 2.95
N VAL A 54 5.46 -5.59 2.11
CA VAL A 54 5.51 -4.81 0.87
C VAL A 54 5.63 -3.31 1.15
N MET A 55 4.90 -2.79 2.15
CA MET A 55 5.02 -1.40 2.61
C MET A 55 6.43 -1.07 3.09
N LYS A 56 7.09 -1.98 3.83
CA LYS A 56 8.49 -1.80 4.23
C LYS A 56 9.43 -1.67 3.03
N LEU A 57 9.24 -2.48 1.99
CA LEU A 57 10.03 -2.41 0.76
C LEU A 57 9.78 -1.10 -0.01
N LEU A 58 8.52 -0.65 -0.09
CA LEU A 58 8.13 0.62 -0.74
C LEU A 58 8.72 1.83 0.00
N LEU A 59 8.54 1.91 1.32
CA LEU A 59 9.03 3.02 2.15
C LEU A 59 10.56 3.09 2.23
N ARG A 60 11.25 1.97 1.96
CA ARG A 60 12.71 1.91 1.83
C ARG A 60 13.17 2.07 0.39
N GLU A 61 12.28 2.32 -0.56
CA GLU A 61 12.52 2.43 -2.00
C GLU A 61 13.33 1.25 -2.57
N PHE A 62 13.16 0.04 -2.03
CA PHE A 62 13.67 -1.16 -2.72
C PHE A 62 12.82 -1.49 -3.94
N ILE A 63 11.55 -1.11 -3.89
CA ILE A 63 10.59 -1.24 -4.97
C ILE A 63 9.77 0.05 -5.09
N TRP A 64 9.24 0.32 -6.27
CA TRP A 64 8.16 1.27 -6.52
C TRP A 64 6.88 0.51 -6.89
N GLY A 65 5.72 1.13 -6.63
CA GLY A 65 4.42 0.61 -7.05
C GLY A 65 3.25 1.16 -6.24
N LYS A 66 2.05 0.83 -6.70
CA LYS A 66 0.77 1.14 -6.03
C LYS A 66 0.09 -0.17 -5.62
N LEU A 67 -0.53 -0.19 -4.44
CA LEU A 67 -1.38 -1.29 -4.00
C LEU A 67 -2.82 -0.93 -4.34
N THR A 68 -3.39 -1.64 -5.30
CA THR A 68 -4.70 -1.27 -5.87
C THR A 68 -5.72 -2.38 -5.68
N HIS A 69 -6.91 -1.98 -5.25
CA HIS A 69 -8.15 -2.73 -5.26
C HIS A 69 -9.23 -1.82 -5.85
N GLU A 70 -10.31 -2.38 -6.38
CA GLU A 70 -11.40 -1.61 -7.01
C GLU A 70 -11.97 -0.53 -6.08
N GLN A 71 -12.05 -0.83 -4.79
CA GLN A 71 -12.63 0.04 -3.76
C GLN A 71 -11.59 0.83 -2.96
N LEU A 72 -10.31 0.53 -3.11
CA LEU A 72 -9.24 1.04 -2.25
C LEU A 72 -7.89 1.05 -2.96
N VAL A 73 -7.25 2.20 -3.00
CA VAL A 73 -5.91 2.38 -3.59
C VAL A 73 -4.98 2.98 -2.54
N ILE A 74 -3.76 2.46 -2.45
CA ILE A 74 -2.71 2.98 -1.60
C ILE A 74 -1.54 3.39 -2.50
N HIS A 75 -1.14 4.65 -2.37
CA HIS A 75 -0.04 5.25 -3.11
C HIS A 75 0.96 5.90 -2.15
N PHE A 76 2.24 5.61 -2.35
CA PHE A 76 3.36 6.20 -1.64
C PHE A 76 3.92 7.34 -2.48
N GLY A 77 3.70 8.59 -2.05
CA GLY A 77 4.25 9.76 -2.72
C GLY A 77 5.76 9.91 -2.48
N TYR A 78 6.42 10.66 -3.35
CA TYR A 78 7.85 11.01 -3.21
C TYR A 78 8.15 11.84 -1.96
N ASP A 79 7.13 12.52 -1.43
CA ASP A 79 7.26 13.51 -0.37
C ASP A 79 7.02 12.89 1.03
N TYR A 80 7.23 11.58 1.17
CA TYR A 80 6.96 10.78 2.38
C TYR A 80 5.48 10.70 2.79
N TYR A 81 4.55 11.21 1.98
CA TYR A 81 3.12 11.07 2.22
C TYR A 81 2.57 9.73 1.71
N LEU A 82 1.70 9.13 2.52
CA LEU A 82 0.87 7.99 2.14
C LEU A 82 -0.52 8.49 1.76
N TYR A 83 -0.93 8.22 0.53
CA TYR A 83 -2.27 8.50 0.05
C TYR A 83 -3.10 7.23 0.04
N ILE A 84 -4.30 7.31 0.61
CA ILE A 84 -5.29 6.24 0.58
C ILE A 84 -6.53 6.78 -0.12
N GLY A 85 -6.81 6.27 -1.31
CA GLY A 85 -8.02 6.57 -2.06
C GLY A 85 -9.07 5.52 -1.77
N VAL A 86 -10.25 5.94 -1.31
CA VAL A 86 -11.41 5.08 -1.06
C VAL A 86 -12.51 5.46 -2.04
N ASN A 87 -13.23 4.48 -2.58
CA ASN A 87 -14.43 4.78 -3.38
C ASN A 87 -15.44 5.54 -2.50
N LYS A 88 -16.03 6.62 -3.04
CA LYS A 88 -16.98 7.48 -2.34
C LYS A 88 -18.15 6.69 -1.75
N GLU A 89 -18.62 5.64 -2.42
CA GLU A 89 -19.70 4.77 -1.95
C GLU A 89 -19.38 4.10 -0.59
N ASN A 90 -18.10 3.99 -0.25
CA ASN A 90 -17.60 3.33 0.95
C ASN A 90 -17.12 4.31 2.03
N ILE A 91 -17.31 5.63 1.85
CA ILE A 91 -16.77 6.62 2.79
C ILE A 91 -17.35 6.48 4.20
N GLU A 92 -18.64 6.15 4.31
CA GLU A 92 -19.33 5.97 5.60
C GLU A 92 -18.71 4.82 6.41
N ASN A 93 -18.23 3.77 5.73
CA ASN A 93 -17.58 2.62 6.36
C ASN A 93 -16.20 2.96 6.97
N VAL A 94 -15.56 4.04 6.50
CA VAL A 94 -14.20 4.43 6.92
C VAL A 94 -14.17 5.72 7.74
N GLU A 95 -15.27 6.47 7.82
CA GLU A 95 -15.33 7.78 8.50
C GLU A 95 -14.91 7.68 9.98
N GLN A 96 -15.34 6.63 10.68
CA GLN A 96 -14.96 6.41 12.08
C GLN A 96 -13.46 6.13 12.24
N ILE A 97 -12.86 5.45 11.25
CA ILE A 97 -11.41 5.17 11.23
C ILE A 97 -10.64 6.47 11.04
N ILE A 98 -11.07 7.32 10.10
CA ILE A 98 -10.48 8.64 9.84
C ILE A 98 -10.49 9.49 11.12
N LYS A 99 -11.64 9.59 11.79
CA LYS A 99 -11.78 10.37 13.02
C LYS A 99 -10.93 9.83 14.17
N ARG A 100 -10.90 8.51 14.37
CA ARG A 100 -10.17 7.90 15.48
C ARG A 100 -8.66 8.04 15.36
N HIS A 101 -8.13 8.00 14.14
CA HIS A 101 -6.69 8.12 13.87
C HIS A 101 -6.24 9.54 13.49
N ASP A 102 -7.14 10.52 13.61
CA ASP A 102 -6.90 11.93 13.25
C ASP A 102 -6.30 12.11 11.85
N LEU A 103 -6.83 11.35 10.88
CA LEU A 103 -6.35 11.35 9.50
C LEU A 103 -6.94 12.55 8.75
N PHE A 104 -6.10 13.18 7.93
CA PHE A 104 -6.59 14.18 6.97
C PHE A 104 -7.44 13.51 5.89
N TYR A 105 -8.62 14.09 5.62
CA TYR A 105 -9.53 13.64 4.58
C TYR A 105 -10.00 14.81 3.71
N GLU A 106 -10.02 14.57 2.40
CA GLU A 106 -10.59 15.47 1.41
C GLU A 106 -11.35 14.67 0.35
N GLU A 107 -12.46 15.22 -0.12
CA GLU A 107 -13.17 14.65 -1.26
C GLU A 107 -12.54 15.14 -2.57
N LYS A 108 -11.89 14.23 -3.30
CA LYS A 108 -11.31 14.50 -4.62
C LYS A 108 -11.69 13.41 -5.61
N SER A 109 -11.94 13.81 -6.86
CA SER A 109 -12.21 12.88 -7.97
C SER A 109 -10.95 12.18 -8.47
N THR A 110 -9.76 12.74 -8.24
CA THR A 110 -8.48 12.15 -8.63
C THR A 110 -7.42 12.38 -7.55
N SER A 111 -6.61 11.35 -7.30
CA SER A 111 -5.33 11.51 -6.61
C SER A 111 -4.50 12.57 -7.34
N PRO A 112 -3.75 13.44 -6.63
CA PRO A 112 -2.84 14.39 -7.27
C PRO A 112 -1.69 13.71 -8.06
N TYR A 113 -1.56 12.38 -7.96
CA TYR A 113 -0.52 11.55 -8.58
C TYR A 113 -1.01 10.15 -9.01
#